data_AF-A0A845U4H1-F1
#
_entry.id   AF-A0A845U4H1-F1
#
_cell.length_a   1.000
_cell.length_b   1.000
_cell.length_c   1.000
_cell.angle_alpha   90.00
_cell.angle_beta   90.00
_cell.angle_gamma   90.00
#
_symmetry.space_group_name_H-M   'P 1'
#
loop_
_entity.id
_entity.type
_entity.pdbx_description
1 polymer ?
#
loop_
_entity_poly.entity_id
_entity_poly.type
_entity_poly.pdbx_seq_one_letter_code
_entity_poly.pdbx_strand_id
1 'polypeptide(L)'
;MNCARSIDGGHLVAEPDGPHRHGDAVFAIQRPGKVRIFTLHEAETLLPLVRFITAQAHDTLAPVLESMQARMHHHEALSQQEKRYEAIVQRWINKMERLGVVVSGLWLLDFDTGDGYLCWRHPEMALGFYHGYNQGFGQRRPLPEILRERQPGWATSDEGKAP
;
A
#
# COMPACT_ATOMS: atom_id res chain seq x y z
N MET A 1 7.14 -8.09 67.88
CA MET A 1 5.91 -8.90 67.67
C MET A 1 5.43 -8.61 66.25
N ASN A 2 5.86 -9.45 65.31
CA ASN A 2 5.11 -10.53 64.62
C ASN A 2 4.11 -9.99 63.58
N CYS A 3 4.37 -10.10 62.28
CA CYS A 3 4.35 -11.28 61.38
C CYS A 3 2.96 -11.67 60.86
N ALA A 4 2.85 -11.61 59.52
CA ALA A 4 2.24 -12.57 58.59
C ALA A 4 0.74 -12.45 58.15
N ARG A 5 0.62 -12.22 56.82
CA ARG A 5 -0.12 -12.96 55.76
C ARG A 5 -1.68 -12.95 55.66
N SER A 6 -2.12 -12.44 54.49
CA SER A 6 -2.93 -13.09 53.41
C SER A 6 -4.34 -13.64 53.75
N ILE A 7 -5.41 -13.24 53.04
CA ILE A 7 -5.97 -13.81 51.77
C ILE A 7 -7.31 -13.13 51.34
N ASP A 8 -7.48 -13.02 50.01
CA ASP A 8 -8.66 -13.09 49.12
C ASP A 8 -10.01 -12.37 49.32
N GLY A 9 -10.48 -11.80 48.20
CA GLY A 9 -11.84 -12.03 47.68
C GLY A 9 -12.75 -10.81 47.53
N GLY A 10 -13.11 -10.42 46.29
CA GLY A 10 -14.20 -9.45 46.07
C GLY A 10 -14.34 -8.87 44.67
N HIS A 11 -14.97 -9.64 43.79
CA HIS A 11 -15.54 -9.34 42.48
C HIS A 11 -16.36 -8.02 42.36
N LEU A 12 -16.10 -7.21 41.32
CA LEU A 12 -17.05 -6.26 40.71
C LEU A 12 -16.79 -6.13 39.20
N VAL A 13 -17.70 -6.71 38.40
CA VAL A 13 -18.08 -6.32 37.01
C VAL A 13 -19.09 -5.15 37.10
N ALA A 14 -19.35 -4.26 36.15
CA ALA A 14 -18.93 -3.90 34.79
C ALA A 14 -19.25 -2.38 34.66
N GLU A 15 -18.75 -1.63 33.68
CA GLU A 15 -19.44 -1.36 32.40
C GLU A 15 -18.62 -0.34 31.56
N PRO A 16 -18.90 -0.21 30.25
CA PRO A 16 -17.91 0.15 29.22
C PRO A 16 -18.02 1.61 28.76
N ASP A 17 -16.88 2.25 28.54
CA ASP A 17 -16.83 3.46 27.71
C ASP A 17 -16.57 3.07 26.25
N GLY A 18 -17.59 3.30 25.42
CA GLY A 18 -17.59 3.05 23.98
C GLY A 18 -16.76 4.05 23.17
N PRO A 19 -17.13 4.28 21.89
CA PRO A 19 -16.56 3.53 20.78
C PRO A 19 -15.52 4.32 19.98
N HIS A 20 -14.61 3.56 19.37
CA HIS A 20 -13.85 3.83 18.14
C HIS A 20 -13.60 5.30 17.75
N ARG A 21 -12.36 5.75 17.97
CA ARG A 21 -11.75 6.73 17.07
C ARG A 21 -11.18 6.01 15.85
N HIS A 22 -11.98 5.94 14.80
CA HIS A 22 -11.46 5.85 13.43
C HIS A 22 -10.67 7.13 13.16
N GLY A 23 -9.38 7.02 12.90
CA GLY A 23 -8.54 8.17 12.57
C GLY A 23 -7.32 8.25 13.46
N ASP A 24 -6.33 7.43 13.11
CA ASP A 24 -4.90 7.79 13.10
C ASP A 24 -4.12 6.51 12.75
N ALA A 25 -4.35 6.00 11.53
CA ALA A 25 -3.46 5.00 10.96
C ALA A 25 -2.14 5.70 10.64
N VAL A 26 -1.24 5.78 11.63
CA VAL A 26 0.13 6.25 11.42
C VAL A 26 0.84 5.18 10.59
N PHE A 27 0.84 5.36 9.27
CA PHE A 27 1.58 4.48 8.36
C PHE A 27 3.08 4.58 8.65
N ALA A 28 3.68 3.49 9.11
CA ALA A 28 5.10 3.45 9.44
C ALA A 28 5.94 3.71 8.17
N ILE A 29 6.64 4.85 8.12
CA ILE A 29 7.58 5.18 7.04
C ILE A 29 8.79 4.24 7.17
N GLN A 30 8.98 3.34 6.21
CA GLN A 30 10.10 2.41 6.20
C GLN A 30 11.35 3.04 5.57
N ARG A 31 12.51 2.43 5.84
CA ARG A 31 13.73 2.72 5.07
C ARG A 31 13.47 2.36 3.59
N PRO A 32 13.87 3.20 2.62
CA PRO A 32 13.72 2.89 1.21
C PRO A 32 14.30 1.51 0.87
N GLY A 33 13.62 0.75 0.01
CA GLY A 33 14.08 -0.55 -0.49
C GLY A 33 13.73 -1.78 0.36
N LYS A 34 13.03 -1.63 1.51
CA LYS A 34 12.50 -2.79 2.25
C LYS A 34 11.05 -3.05 1.88
N VAL A 35 10.81 -4.11 1.09
CA VAL A 35 9.45 -4.57 0.77
C VAL A 35 8.75 -5.03 2.05
N ARG A 36 7.49 -4.61 2.22
CA ARG A 36 6.64 -5.03 3.33
C ARG A 36 5.73 -6.16 2.86
N ILE A 37 5.52 -7.15 3.73
CA ILE A 37 4.46 -8.15 3.57
C ILE A 37 3.17 -7.58 4.13
N PHE A 38 2.09 -7.64 3.34
CA PHE A 38 0.77 -7.10 3.64
C PHE A 38 -0.27 -8.20 3.76
N THR A 39 -1.20 -8.02 4.69
CA THR A 39 -2.52 -8.65 4.59
C THR A 39 -3.39 -7.89 3.59
N LEU A 40 -4.48 -8.49 3.12
CA LEU A 40 -5.47 -7.80 2.27
C LEU A 40 -6.00 -6.53 2.96
N HIS A 41 -6.36 -6.64 4.25
CA HIS A 41 -6.84 -5.51 5.04
C HIS A 41 -5.81 -4.38 5.14
N GLU A 42 -4.54 -4.70 5.40
CA GLU A 42 -3.47 -3.69 5.46
C GLU A 42 -3.27 -2.99 4.12
N ALA A 43 -3.31 -3.74 3.01
CA ALA A 43 -3.19 -3.19 1.66
C ALA A 43 -4.39 -2.30 1.32
N GLU A 44 -5.61 -2.72 1.64
CA GLU A 44 -6.83 -1.92 1.46
C GLU A 44 -6.82 -0.64 2.30
N THR A 45 -6.34 -0.72 3.54
CA THR A 45 -6.19 0.44 4.44
C THR A 45 -5.18 1.46 3.89
N LEU A 46 -4.11 1.00 3.27
CA LEU A 46 -3.08 1.85 2.67
C LEU A 46 -3.48 2.41 1.29
N LEU A 47 -4.36 1.71 0.57
CA LEU A 47 -4.73 2.04 -0.81
C LEU A 47 -5.21 3.50 -1.02
N PRO A 48 -6.05 4.11 -0.15
CA PRO A 48 -6.47 5.50 -0.33
C PRO A 48 -5.30 6.48 -0.43
N LEU A 49 -4.26 6.29 0.38
CA LEU A 49 -3.05 7.12 0.35
C LEU A 49 -2.24 6.88 -0.92
N VAL A 50 -2.06 5.62 -1.33
CA VAL A 50 -1.39 5.25 -2.59
C VAL A 50 -2.09 5.87 -3.79
N ARG A 51 -3.43 5.80 -3.83
CA ARG A 51 -4.26 6.41 -4.88
C ARG A 51 -4.07 7.92 -4.91
N PHE A 52 -4.11 8.58 -3.76
CA PHE A 52 -3.93 10.03 -3.66
C PHE A 52 -2.56 10.47 -4.18
N ILE A 53 -1.47 9.86 -3.71
CA ILE A 53 -0.11 10.21 -4.14
C ILE A 53 0.08 9.94 -5.63
N THR A 54 -0.45 8.81 -6.12
CA THR A 54 -0.33 8.43 -7.54
C THR A 54 -1.13 9.37 -8.44
N ALA A 55 -2.36 9.73 -8.07
CA ALA A 55 -3.16 10.70 -8.81
C ALA A 55 -2.47 12.07 -8.87
N GLN A 56 -1.95 12.56 -7.73
CA GLN A 56 -1.20 13.82 -7.70
C GLN A 56 0.03 13.79 -8.62
N ALA A 57 0.78 12.68 -8.63
CA ALA A 57 1.94 12.52 -9.49
C ALA A 57 1.57 12.43 -10.97
N HIS A 58 0.49 11.70 -11.29
CA HIS A 58 -0.08 11.60 -12.63
C HIS A 58 -0.49 12.98 -13.17
N ASP A 59 -1.25 13.76 -12.39
CA ASP A 59 -1.73 15.08 -12.79
C ASP A 59 -0.58 16.08 -12.93
N THR A 60 0.45 15.96 -12.09
CA THR A 60 1.67 16.77 -12.22
C THR A 60 2.46 16.42 -13.48
N LEU A 61 2.42 15.15 -13.92
CA LEU A 61 3.15 14.67 -15.09
C LEU A 61 2.47 15.03 -16.42
N ALA A 62 1.14 15.10 -16.44
CA ALA A 62 0.34 15.39 -17.64
C ALA A 62 0.84 16.59 -18.47
N PRO A 63 1.03 17.80 -17.91
CA PRO A 63 1.49 18.95 -18.70
C PRO A 63 2.94 18.79 -19.20
N VAL A 64 3.77 18.01 -18.51
CA VAL A 64 5.15 17.72 -18.96
C VAL A 64 5.09 16.88 -20.23
N LEU A 65 4.27 15.82 -20.24
CA LEU A 65 4.09 14.95 -21.39
C LEU A 65 3.51 15.71 -22.60
N GLU A 66 2.49 16.53 -22.40
CA GLU A 66 1.93 17.40 -23.45
C GLU A 66 3.01 18.32 -24.04
N SER A 67 3.84 18.92 -23.19
CA SER A 67 4.91 19.81 -23.64
C SER A 67 6.02 19.09 -24.42
N MET A 68 6.30 17.83 -24.10
CA MET A 68 7.28 17.00 -24.81
C MET A 68 6.77 16.65 -26.21
N GLN A 69 5.50 16.24 -26.32
CA GLN A 69 4.86 15.94 -27.61
C GLN A 69 4.82 17.17 -28.51
N ALA A 70 4.54 18.35 -27.96
CA ALA A 70 4.49 19.59 -28.74
C ALA A 70 5.88 20.09 -29.22
N ARG A 71 6.99 19.61 -28.63
CA ARG A 71 8.34 20.15 -28.84
C ARG A 71 9.33 19.12 -29.39
N MET A 72 8.83 18.08 -30.06
CA MET A 72 9.62 16.95 -30.58
C MET A 72 10.82 17.34 -31.48
N HIS A 73 10.86 18.57 -32.02
CA HIS A 73 11.95 19.06 -32.88
C HIS A 73 12.98 19.95 -32.16
N HIS A 74 12.82 20.23 -30.86
CA HIS A 74 13.71 21.11 -30.09
C HIS A 74 14.52 20.34 -29.03
N HIS A 75 15.71 19.87 -29.40
CA HIS A 75 16.54 18.96 -28.59
C HIS A 75 16.83 19.46 -27.15
N GLU A 76 17.19 20.73 -26.97
CA GLU A 76 17.48 21.28 -25.63
C GLU A 76 16.22 21.39 -24.75
N ALA A 77 15.10 21.82 -25.35
CA ALA A 77 13.82 21.91 -24.66
C ALA A 77 13.30 20.52 -24.24
N LEU A 78 13.52 19.49 -25.07
CA LEU A 78 13.21 18.11 -24.75
C LEU A 78 14.02 17.60 -23.56
N SER A 79 15.33 17.83 -23.53
CA SER A 79 16.19 17.41 -22.41
C SER A 79 15.74 18.00 -21.07
N GLN A 80 15.30 19.26 -21.06
CA GLN A 80 14.77 19.87 -19.83
C GLN A 80 13.44 19.24 -19.38
N GLN A 81 12.57 18.83 -20.31
CA GLN A 81 11.33 18.15 -19.95
C GLN A 81 11.57 16.71 -19.50
N GLU A 82 12.52 15.99 -20.11
CA GLU A 82 12.93 14.65 -19.69
C GLU A 82 13.38 14.64 -18.22
N LYS A 83 14.22 15.62 -17.83
CA LYS A 83 14.65 15.79 -16.43
C LYS A 83 13.47 16.04 -15.48
N ARG A 84 12.46 16.79 -15.93
CA ARG A 84 11.25 17.06 -15.13
C ARG A 84 10.38 15.81 -15.00
N TYR A 85 10.19 15.07 -16.09
CA TYR A 85 9.51 13.78 -16.12
C TYR A 85 10.17 12.82 -15.13
N GLU A 86 11.48 12.62 -15.25
CA GLU A 86 12.25 11.73 -14.39
C GLU A 86 12.12 12.15 -12.93
N ALA A 87 12.26 13.45 -12.62
CA ALA A 87 12.16 13.93 -11.25
C ALA A 87 10.76 13.69 -10.64
N ILE A 88 9.68 13.80 -11.42
CA ILE A 88 8.31 13.50 -10.95
C ILE A 88 8.17 12.01 -10.68
N VAL A 89 8.56 11.17 -11.64
CA VAL A 89 8.46 9.71 -11.52
C VAL A 89 9.30 9.19 -10.36
N GLN A 90 10.55 9.63 -10.23
CA GLN A 90 11.43 9.24 -9.13
C GLN A 90 10.89 9.68 -7.76
N ARG A 91 10.30 10.87 -7.65
CA ARG A 91 9.63 11.29 -6.40
C ARG A 91 8.44 10.40 -6.06
N TRP A 92 7.68 9.94 -7.06
CA TRP A 92 6.59 9.01 -6.84
C TRP A 92 7.10 7.63 -6.41
N ILE A 93 8.08 7.06 -7.12
CA ILE A 93 8.72 5.78 -6.78
C ILE A 93 9.20 5.80 -5.32
N ASN A 94 9.98 6.81 -4.95
CA ASN A 94 10.52 6.95 -3.59
C ASN A 94 9.42 7.00 -2.51
N LYS A 95 8.25 7.57 -2.81
CA LYS A 95 7.12 7.57 -1.88
C LYS A 95 6.50 6.18 -1.77
N MET A 96 6.32 5.46 -2.88
CA MET A 96 5.75 4.11 -2.89
C MET A 96 6.66 3.12 -2.15
N GLU A 97 7.97 3.17 -2.39
CA GLU A 97 8.93 2.32 -1.70
C GLU A 97 8.99 2.58 -0.20
N ARG A 98 8.84 3.85 0.23
CA ARG A 98 8.76 4.22 1.66
C ARG A 98 7.51 3.68 2.36
N LEU A 99 6.44 3.42 1.59
CA LEU A 99 5.24 2.76 2.08
C LEU A 99 5.38 1.23 2.05
N GLY A 100 6.48 0.69 1.52
CA GLY A 100 6.75 -0.74 1.39
C GLY A 100 6.10 -1.40 0.18
N VAL A 101 5.54 -0.61 -0.74
CA VAL A 101 4.86 -1.07 -1.97
C VAL A 101 5.89 -1.27 -3.08
N VAL A 102 5.71 -2.32 -3.88
CA VAL A 102 6.58 -2.62 -5.02
C VAL A 102 6.10 -1.85 -6.25
N VAL A 103 7.01 -1.14 -6.93
CA VAL A 103 6.72 -0.45 -8.18
C VAL A 103 7.06 -1.37 -9.36
N SER A 104 6.02 -1.85 -10.06
CA SER A 104 6.16 -2.80 -11.17
C SER A 104 6.04 -2.12 -12.54
N GLY A 105 5.66 -0.84 -12.57
CA GLY A 105 5.63 -0.01 -13.78
C GLY A 105 5.12 1.39 -13.48
N LEU A 106 5.04 2.24 -14.50
CA LEU A 106 4.49 3.59 -14.33
C LEU A 106 3.02 3.50 -13.90
N TRP A 107 2.73 3.98 -12.68
CA TRP A 107 1.41 3.91 -12.03
C TRP A 107 0.88 2.49 -11.80
N LEU A 108 1.76 1.50 -11.83
CA LEU A 108 1.48 0.09 -11.59
C LEU A 108 2.25 -0.36 -10.34
N LEU A 109 1.52 -0.89 -9.37
CA LEU A 109 2.02 -1.18 -8.03
C LEU A 109 1.53 -2.54 -7.55
N ASP A 110 2.38 -3.19 -6.77
CA ASP A 110 2.12 -4.50 -6.19
C ASP A 110 2.32 -4.44 -4.66
N PHE A 111 1.35 -4.99 -3.92
CA PHE A 111 1.47 -5.23 -2.48
C PHE A 111 1.84 -6.70 -2.29
N ASP A 112 3.02 -6.96 -1.74
CA ASP A 112 3.52 -8.31 -1.49
C ASP A 112 2.75 -8.95 -0.33
N THR A 113 2.18 -10.13 -0.53
CA THR A 113 1.47 -10.88 0.53
C THR A 113 2.30 -12.00 1.15
N GLY A 114 3.52 -12.24 0.66
CA GLY A 114 4.36 -13.39 1.02
C GLY A 114 4.09 -14.64 0.17
N ASP A 115 2.96 -14.67 -0.54
CA ASP A 115 2.58 -15.76 -1.46
C ASP A 115 2.47 -15.29 -2.93
N GLY A 116 2.50 -13.98 -3.14
CA GLY A 116 2.34 -13.30 -4.42
C GLY A 116 1.99 -11.83 -4.21
N TYR A 117 1.31 -11.23 -5.18
CA TYR A 117 1.05 -9.80 -5.21
C TYR A 117 -0.42 -9.48 -5.36
N LEU A 118 -0.93 -8.61 -4.50
CA LEU A 118 -2.15 -7.85 -4.76
C LEU A 118 -1.78 -6.69 -5.69
N CYS A 119 -2.30 -6.73 -6.90
CA CYS A 119 -1.87 -5.86 -7.99
C CYS A 119 -2.88 -4.73 -8.21
N TRP A 120 -2.38 -3.50 -8.30
CA TRP A 120 -3.18 -2.30 -8.53
C TRP A 120 -2.58 -1.42 -9.61
N ARG A 121 -3.43 -0.89 -10.48
CA ARG A 121 -3.03 0.11 -11.48
C ARG A 121 -3.94 1.33 -11.42
N HIS A 122 -3.34 2.52 -11.43
CA HIS A 122 -4.13 3.75 -11.58
C HIS A 122 -4.95 3.71 -12.90
N PRO A 123 -6.25 4.08 -12.91
CA PRO A 123 -7.05 4.69 -11.84
C PRO A 123 -8.01 3.72 -11.13
N GLU A 124 -7.68 2.43 -10.99
CA GLU A 124 -8.55 1.45 -10.32
C GLU A 124 -8.99 1.92 -8.91
N MET A 125 -10.25 1.65 -8.56
CA MET A 125 -10.84 2.16 -7.31
C MET A 125 -10.51 1.29 -6.09
N ALA A 126 -10.23 0.01 -6.30
CA ALA A 126 -10.02 -0.99 -5.25
C ALA A 126 -8.95 -2.01 -5.67
N LEU A 127 -8.47 -2.81 -4.73
CA LEU A 127 -7.64 -3.99 -5.00
C LEU A 127 -8.50 -5.11 -5.56
N GLY A 128 -8.45 -5.28 -6.88
CA GLY A 128 -9.31 -6.24 -7.59
C GLY A 128 -8.59 -7.48 -8.11
N PHE A 129 -7.26 -7.53 -8.05
CA PHE A 129 -6.48 -8.52 -8.77
C PHE A 129 -5.30 -9.06 -7.97
N TYR A 130 -4.93 -10.29 -8.27
CA TYR A 130 -3.78 -10.98 -7.70
C TYR A 130 -2.97 -11.69 -8.78
N HIS A 131 -1.65 -11.74 -8.63
CA HIS A 131 -0.80 -12.64 -9.42
C HIS A 131 0.32 -13.25 -8.57
N GLY A 132 0.81 -14.41 -8.98
CA GLY A 132 1.98 -15.02 -8.35
C GLY A 132 3.29 -14.32 -8.71
N TYR A 133 4.36 -14.63 -7.98
CA TYR A 133 5.69 -14.03 -8.18
C TYR A 133 6.27 -14.21 -9.60
N ASN A 134 5.95 -15.33 -10.25
CA ASN A 134 6.44 -15.64 -11.60
C ASN A 134 5.49 -15.16 -12.71
N GLN A 135 4.48 -14.38 -12.35
CA GLN A 135 3.45 -13.87 -13.25
C GLN A 135 3.55 -12.35 -13.29
N GLY A 136 3.30 -11.76 -14.47
CA GLY A 136 3.22 -10.31 -14.62
C GLY A 136 1.78 -9.79 -14.63
N PHE A 137 1.62 -8.48 -14.74
CA PHE A 137 0.32 -7.79 -14.79
C PHE A 137 -0.70 -8.43 -15.74
N GLY A 138 -0.28 -8.85 -16.93
CA GLY A 138 -1.18 -9.46 -17.94
C GLY A 138 -1.74 -10.83 -17.55
N GLN A 139 -1.21 -11.45 -16.49
CA GLN A 139 -1.66 -12.75 -15.98
C GLN A 139 -2.39 -12.64 -14.63
N ARG A 140 -2.70 -11.41 -14.19
CA ARG A 140 -3.42 -11.18 -12.94
C ARG A 140 -4.84 -11.76 -13.02
N ARG A 141 -5.26 -12.40 -11.94
CA ARG A 141 -6.58 -13.03 -11.81
C ARG A 141 -7.47 -12.19 -10.88
N PRO A 142 -8.80 -12.16 -11.11
CA PRO A 142 -9.72 -11.49 -10.20
C PRO A 142 -9.57 -12.01 -8.77
N LEU A 143 -9.45 -11.10 -7.81
CA LEU A 143 -9.27 -11.42 -6.40
C LEU A 143 -10.38 -12.34 -5.85
N PRO A 144 -11.69 -12.14 -6.15
CA PRO A 144 -12.75 -13.04 -5.67
C PRO A 144 -12.63 -14.50 -6.16
N GLU A 145 -11.95 -14.73 -7.28
CA GLU A 145 -11.67 -16.08 -7.79
C GLU A 145 -10.58 -16.74 -6.94
N ILE A 146 -9.48 -16.03 -6.69
CA ILE A 146 -8.40 -16.49 -5.83
C ILE A 146 -8.88 -16.81 -4.41
N LEU A 147 -9.69 -15.92 -3.82
CA LEU A 147 -10.21 -16.11 -2.47
C LEU A 147 -11.10 -17.36 -2.35
N ARG A 148 -11.95 -17.62 -3.35
CA ARG A 148 -12.80 -18.83 -3.38
C ARG A 148 -12.00 -20.12 -3.54
N GLU A 149 -10.98 -20.09 -4.39
CA GLU A 149 -10.17 -21.28 -4.69
C GLU A 149 -9.19 -21.65 -3.57
N ARG A 150 -8.53 -20.65 -2.98
CA ARG A 150 -7.35 -20.86 -2.14
C ARG A 150 -7.53 -20.52 -0.68
N GLN A 151 -8.46 -19.62 -0.33
CA GLN A 151 -8.64 -19.08 1.03
C GLN A 151 -7.32 -18.77 1.74
N PRO A 152 -6.47 -17.91 1.16
CA PRO A 152 -5.11 -17.72 1.66
C PRO A 152 -5.10 -16.96 3.00
N GLY A 153 -4.10 -17.24 3.85
CA GLY A 153 -4.01 -16.65 5.19
C GLY A 153 -3.90 -15.12 5.19
N TRP A 154 -3.32 -14.53 4.14
CA TRP A 154 -3.23 -13.07 4.00
C TRP A 154 -4.60 -12.40 3.78
N ALA A 155 -5.65 -13.14 3.41
CA ALA A 155 -6.98 -12.59 3.14
C ALA A 155 -7.85 -12.41 4.39
N THR A 156 -7.60 -13.18 5.45
CA THR A 156 -8.42 -13.20 6.68
C THR A 156 -7.74 -12.55 7.88
N SER A 157 -6.52 -12.07 7.70
CA SER A 157 -5.71 -11.54 8.80
C SER A 157 -6.16 -10.14 9.20
N ASP A 158 -7.27 -10.07 9.95
CA ASP A 158 -7.64 -8.97 10.84
C ASP A 158 -7.37 -9.32 12.33
N GLU A 159 -7.04 -10.57 12.64
CA GLU A 159 -6.86 -11.05 14.01
C GLU A 159 -5.46 -11.67 14.24
N GLY A 160 -4.74 -11.15 15.24
CA GLY A 160 -3.91 -12.00 16.08
C GLY A 160 -2.40 -12.11 15.80
N LYS A 161 -1.71 -11.06 15.35
CA LYS A 161 -0.25 -10.98 15.59
C LYS A 161 0.01 -10.48 17.02
N ALA A 162 -0.21 -11.35 18.00
CA ALA A 162 0.32 -11.18 19.35
C ALA A 162 1.87 -11.24 19.31
N PRO A 163 2.58 -10.52 20.20
CA PRO A 163 4.02 -10.27 20.14
C PRO A 163 4.89 -11.52 20.26
#